data_AF-A0A0V9UNV9-F1
#
_entry.id   AF-A0A0V9UNV9-F1
#
_cell.length_a   1.000
_cell.length_b   1.000
_cell.length_c   1.000
_cell.angle_alpha   90.00
_cell.angle_beta   90.00
_cell.angle_gamma   90.00
#
_symmetry.space_group_name_H-M   'P 1'
#
loop_
_entity.id
_entity.type
_entity.pdbx_description
1 polymer ?
#
loop_
_entity_poly.entity_id
_entity_poly.type
_entity_poly.pdbx_seq_one_letter_code
_entity_poly.pdbx_strand_id
1 'polypeptide(L)'
;MITRPTFIALIEAIQRQAVQDEVTGGHINALTPNSTDGVFITPLREELLDLLEAELGSQSDWISWWLWDAPEAGKDLESCVIHHEDGRRTVIRDAGELYDFIRTATPTPSDSTTSY
;
A
#
# COMPACT_ATOMS: atom_id res chain seq x y z
N MET A 1 13.14 -0.75 -13.06
CA MET A 1 12.51 0.48 -12.56
C MET A 1 11.10 0.58 -13.09
N ILE A 2 10.12 0.38 -12.21
CA ILE A 2 8.70 0.55 -12.54
C ILE A 2 8.39 2.01 -12.88
N THR A 3 7.48 2.24 -13.84
CA THR A 3 7.06 3.59 -14.23
C THR A 3 5.85 4.05 -13.42
N ARG A 4 5.64 5.36 -13.28
CA ARG A 4 4.46 5.93 -12.59
C ARG A 4 3.13 5.37 -13.14
N PRO A 5 2.89 5.30 -14.47
CA PRO A 5 1.68 4.68 -15.00
C PRO A 5 1.55 3.19 -14.65
N THR A 6 2.65 2.44 -14.70
CA THR A 6 2.65 1.01 -14.33
C THR A 6 2.32 0.82 -12.85
N PHE A 7 2.89 1.66 -11.97
CA PHE A 7 2.59 1.64 -10.55
C PHE A 7 1.10 1.86 -10.28
N ILE A 8 0.52 2.93 -10.85
CA ILE A 8 -0.91 3.25 -10.69
C ILE A 8 -1.78 2.07 -11.14
N ALA A 9 -1.49 1.49 -12.31
CA ALA A 9 -2.24 0.36 -12.82
C ALA A 9 -2.17 -0.88 -11.91
N LEU A 10 -1.05 -1.10 -11.22
CA LEU A 10 -0.89 -2.20 -10.28
C LEU A 10 -1.64 -1.95 -8.97
N ILE A 11 -1.62 -0.72 -8.43
CA ILE A 11 -2.44 -0.36 -7.26
C ILE A 11 -3.93 -0.57 -7.57
N GLU A 12 -4.41 -0.12 -8.73
CA GLU A 12 -5.79 -0.35 -9.17
C GLU A 12 -6.11 -1.84 -9.35
N ALA A 13 -5.16 -2.65 -9.80
CA ALA A 13 -5.34 -4.10 -9.91
C ALA A 13 -5.46 -4.76 -8.52
N ILE A 14 -4.59 -4.39 -7.58
CA ILE A 14 -4.59 -4.89 -6.20
C ILE A 14 -5.91 -4.53 -5.49
N GLN A 15 -6.36 -3.27 -5.61
CA GLN A 15 -7.63 -2.83 -5.02
C GLN A 15 -8.84 -3.58 -5.62
N ARG A 16 -8.86 -3.79 -6.94
CA ARG A 16 -9.92 -4.59 -7.58
C ARG A 16 -9.93 -6.03 -7.10
N GLN A 17 -8.75 -6.64 -6.90
CA GLN A 17 -8.66 -7.99 -6.34
C GLN A 17 -9.16 -8.02 -4.90
N ALA A 18 -8.83 -7.02 -4.07
CA ALA A 18 -9.31 -6.95 -2.68
C ALA A 18 -10.84 -6.92 -2.60
N VAL A 19 -11.50 -6.14 -3.47
CA VAL A 19 -12.98 -6.12 -3.56
C VAL A 19 -13.53 -7.49 -3.97
N GLN A 20 -12.89 -8.17 -4.92
CA GLN A 20 -13.31 -9.52 -5.32
C GLN A 20 -13.11 -10.56 -4.22
N ASP A 21 -12.02 -10.45 -3.48
CA ASP A 21 -11.71 -11.30 -2.33
C ASP A 21 -12.77 -11.13 -1.23
N GLU A 22 -13.18 -9.88 -0.94
CA GLU A 22 -14.25 -9.58 0.03
C GLU A 22 -15.59 -10.19 -0.39
N VAL A 23 -15.99 -10.02 -1.66
CA VAL A 23 -17.23 -10.62 -2.20
C VAL A 23 -17.19 -12.14 -2.10
N THR A 24 -16.05 -12.75 -2.44
CA THR A 24 -15.85 -14.20 -2.38
C THR A 24 -15.90 -14.69 -0.93
N GLY A 25 -15.22 -13.99 -0.02
CA GLY A 25 -15.24 -14.26 1.42
C GLY A 25 -16.66 -14.18 1.98
N GLY A 26 -17.44 -13.17 1.58
CA GLY A 26 -18.85 -13.05 1.96
C GLY A 26 -19.70 -14.24 1.52
N HIS A 27 -19.50 -14.74 0.30
CA HIS A 27 -20.18 -15.96 -0.17
C HIS A 27 -19.76 -17.21 0.61
N ILE A 28 -18.47 -17.35 0.93
CA ILE A 28 -17.96 -18.49 1.74
C ILE A 28 -18.56 -18.45 3.15
N ASN A 29 -18.56 -17.28 3.79
CA ASN A 29 -19.10 -17.09 5.14
C ASN A 29 -20.62 -17.36 5.17
N ALA A 30 -21.36 -16.98 4.12
CA ALA A 30 -22.78 -17.31 3.99
C ALA A 30 -23.05 -18.83 3.91
N LEU A 31 -22.11 -19.62 3.36
CA LEU A 31 -22.19 -21.08 3.31
C LEU A 31 -21.75 -21.74 4.63
N THR A 32 -21.06 -21.01 5.50
CA THR A 32 -20.46 -21.51 6.74
C THR A 32 -20.80 -20.64 7.95
N PRO A 33 -22.10 -20.42 8.26
CA PRO A 33 -22.55 -19.42 9.23
C PRO A 33 -22.14 -19.69 10.69
N ASN A 34 -21.65 -20.90 10.99
CA ASN A 34 -21.14 -21.28 12.31
C ASN A 34 -19.60 -21.35 12.36
N SER A 35 -18.92 -21.02 11.26
CA SER A 35 -17.47 -20.89 11.27
C SER A 35 -17.08 -19.48 11.69
N THR A 36 -15.92 -19.34 12.33
CA THR A 36 -15.30 -18.05 12.59
C THR A 36 -15.16 -17.29 11.28
N ASP A 37 -15.57 -16.01 11.22
CA ASP A 37 -15.52 -15.18 10.01
C ASP A 37 -14.18 -15.34 9.29
N GLY A 38 -14.20 -16.12 8.21
CA GLY A 38 -13.01 -16.43 7.43
C GLY A 38 -12.71 -15.26 6.51
N VAL A 39 -11.47 -14.79 6.51
CA VAL A 39 -10.99 -13.86 5.49
C VAL A 39 -10.46 -14.69 4.33
N PHE A 40 -11.06 -14.51 3.16
CA PHE A 40 -10.51 -15.03 1.92
C PHE A 40 -9.55 -13.98 1.34
N ILE A 41 -8.31 -14.40 1.03
CA ILE A 41 -7.30 -13.55 0.43
C ILE A 41 -6.65 -14.32 -0.71
N THR A 42 -6.58 -13.70 -1.90
CA THR A 42 -5.87 -14.28 -3.03
C THR A 42 -4.36 -14.07 -2.85
N PRO A 43 -3.52 -15.13 -2.83
CA PRO A 43 -2.07 -15.01 -2.57
C PRO A 43 -1.32 -14.10 -3.55
N LEU A 44 -1.74 -14.08 -4.83
CA LEU A 44 -1.14 -13.25 -5.87
C LEU A 44 -1.17 -11.75 -5.52
N ARG A 45 -2.16 -11.31 -4.72
CA ARG A 45 -2.28 -9.92 -4.29
C ARG A 45 -1.15 -9.51 -3.35
N GLU A 46 -0.84 -10.38 -2.38
CA GLU A 46 0.22 -10.16 -1.40
C GLU A 46 1.60 -10.28 -2.08
N GLU A 47 1.80 -11.29 -2.93
CA GLU A 47 3.07 -11.46 -3.66
C GLU A 47 3.38 -10.26 -4.58
N LEU A 48 2.36 -9.68 -5.23
CA LEU A 48 2.54 -8.48 -6.07
C LEU A 48 2.89 -7.25 -5.24
N LEU A 49 2.31 -7.11 -4.04
CA LEU A 49 2.61 -6.02 -3.11
C LEU A 49 4.08 -6.11 -2.65
N ASP A 50 4.51 -7.28 -2.20
CA ASP A 50 5.89 -7.52 -1.77
C ASP A 50 6.90 -7.20 -2.88
N LEU A 51 6.62 -7.63 -4.11
CA LEU A 51 7.46 -7.35 -5.28
C LEU A 51 7.50 -5.85 -5.63
N LEU A 52 6.39 -5.13 -5.47
CA LEU A 52 6.30 -3.69 -5.70
C LEU A 52 7.12 -2.91 -4.67
N GLU A 53 7.02 -3.27 -3.40
CA GLU A 53 7.78 -2.63 -2.32
C GLU A 53 9.28 -2.87 -2.47
N ALA A 54 9.67 -4.10 -2.83
CA ALA A 54 11.07 -4.45 -3.12
C ALA A 54 11.64 -3.67 -4.32
N GLU A 55 10.90 -3.58 -5.44
CA GLU A 55 11.34 -2.85 -6.64
C GLU A 55 11.48 -1.33 -6.40
N LEU A 56 10.66 -0.77 -5.50
CA LEU A 56 10.71 0.65 -5.15
C LEU A 56 11.68 0.97 -4.02
N GLY A 57 12.24 -0.06 -3.35
CA GLY A 57 13.07 0.13 -2.16
C GLY A 57 12.30 0.78 -1.01
N SER A 58 10.99 0.55 -0.94
CA SER A 58 10.12 1.09 0.11
C SER A 58 10.49 0.40 1.43
N GLN A 59 11.30 1.06 2.26
CA GLN A 59 11.75 0.52 3.55
C GLN A 59 10.70 0.62 4.67
N SER A 60 9.49 1.12 4.39
CA SER A 60 8.52 1.48 5.42
C SER A 60 7.08 1.09 5.06
N ASP A 61 6.91 0.07 4.22
CA ASP A 61 5.61 -0.52 3.89
C ASP A 61 4.55 0.51 3.45
N TRP A 62 4.98 1.60 2.80
CA TRP A 62 4.10 2.73 2.47
C TRP A 62 2.97 2.34 1.52
N ILE A 63 3.19 1.32 0.70
CA ILE A 63 2.17 0.81 -0.23
C ILE A 63 1.15 -0.01 0.56
N SER A 64 1.62 -0.88 1.46
CA SER A 64 0.78 -1.62 2.40
C SER A 64 -0.07 -0.68 3.28
N TRP A 65 0.54 0.32 3.91
CA TRP A 65 -0.18 1.35 4.68
C TRP A 65 -1.27 2.03 3.86
N TRP A 66 -0.95 2.46 2.64
CA TRP A 66 -1.91 3.10 1.74
C TRP A 66 -3.10 2.20 1.40
N LEU A 67 -2.86 0.90 1.22
CA LEU A 67 -3.89 -0.06 0.84
C LEU A 67 -4.79 -0.47 2.02
N TRP A 68 -4.22 -0.62 3.22
CA TRP A 68 -4.90 -1.29 4.33
C TRP A 68 -5.19 -0.38 5.52
N ASP A 69 -4.25 0.49 5.88
CA ASP A 69 -4.34 1.35 7.07
C ASP A 69 -4.94 2.72 6.75
N ALA A 70 -4.97 3.10 5.46
CA ALA A 70 -5.64 4.28 4.95
C ALA A 70 -6.70 3.89 3.90
N PRO A 71 -7.77 3.16 4.26
CA PRO A 71 -8.75 2.66 3.28
C PRO A 71 -9.53 3.78 2.55
N GLU A 72 -9.61 4.96 3.16
CA GLU A 72 -10.18 6.17 2.55
C GLU A 72 -9.11 7.07 1.91
N ALA A 73 -7.94 6.49 1.62
CA ALA A 73 -6.85 7.19 0.98
C ALA A 73 -7.30 7.86 -0.34
N GLY A 74 -7.08 9.18 -0.45
CA GLY A 74 -7.54 10.01 -1.56
C GLY A 74 -9.00 10.49 -1.49
N LYS A 75 -9.81 9.99 -0.56
CA LYS A 75 -11.20 10.42 -0.31
C LYS A 75 -11.35 11.22 0.98
N ASP A 76 -10.70 10.77 2.05
CA ASP A 76 -10.57 11.52 3.31
C ASP A 76 -9.12 11.97 3.49
N LEU A 77 -8.89 13.27 3.30
CA LEU A 77 -7.56 13.87 3.35
C LEU A 77 -6.86 13.67 4.70
N GLU A 78 -7.59 13.56 5.81
CA GLU A 78 -7.00 13.37 7.14
C GLU A 78 -6.52 11.93 7.36
N SER A 79 -7.11 10.95 6.66
CA SER A 79 -6.63 9.56 6.63
C SER A 79 -5.35 9.38 5.82
N CYS A 80 -4.96 10.39 5.03
CA CYS A 80 -3.83 10.33 4.08
C CYS A 80 -2.63 11.19 4.49
N VAL A 81 -2.54 11.56 5.77
CA VAL A 81 -1.54 12.52 6.26
C VAL A 81 -0.33 11.79 6.81
N ILE A 82 0.82 12.03 6.18
CA ILE A 82 2.12 11.67 6.73
C ILE A 82 2.63 12.83 7.57
N HIS A 83 2.89 12.54 8.83
CA HIS A 83 3.51 13.47 9.77
C HIS A 83 5.02 13.22 9.77
N HIS A 84 5.78 14.25 9.41
CA HIS A 84 7.24 14.21 9.41
C HIS A 84 7.78 14.62 10.77
N GLU A 85 8.98 14.15 11.13
CA GLU A 85 9.64 14.50 12.40
C GLU A 85 9.90 16.01 12.56
N ASP A 86 10.07 16.72 11.44
CA ASP A 86 10.25 18.17 11.38
C ASP A 86 8.94 18.97 11.55
N GLY A 87 7.82 18.29 11.79
CA GLY A 87 6.49 18.88 11.95
C GLY A 87 5.78 19.21 10.63
N ARG A 88 6.37 18.91 9.47
CA ARG A 88 5.67 19.02 8.19
C ARG A 88 4.58 17.96 8.08
N ARG A 89 3.56 18.28 7.27
CA ARG A 89 2.47 17.37 6.90
C ARG A 89 2.49 17.20 5.38
N THR A 90 2.55 15.95 4.92
CA THR A 90 2.37 15.60 3.51
C THR A 90 1.06 14.85 3.38
N VAL A 91 0.18 15.32 2.48
CA VAL A 91 -1.07 14.63 2.16
C VAL A 91 -0.89 13.96 0.82
N ILE A 92 -1.10 12.64 0.77
CA ILE A 92 -1.08 11.85 -0.46
C ILE A 92 -2.53 11.67 -0.94
N ARG A 93 -2.86 12.15 -2.15
CA ARG A 93 -4.24 12.17 -2.66
C ARG A 93 -4.57 11.04 -3.61
N ASP A 94 -3.56 10.47 -4.24
CA ASP A 94 -3.75 9.39 -5.20
C ASP A 94 -2.49 8.50 -5.28
N ALA A 95 -2.63 7.35 -5.96
CA ALA A 95 -1.53 6.41 -6.18
C ALA A 95 -0.35 7.05 -6.94
N GLY A 96 -0.58 8.09 -7.73
CA GLY A 96 0.48 8.83 -8.38
C GLY A 96 1.30 9.67 -7.40
N GLU A 97 0.65 10.39 -6.49
CA GLU A 97 1.33 11.11 -5.40
C GLU A 97 2.05 10.14 -4.46
N LEU A 98 1.51 8.94 -4.23
CA LEU A 98 2.18 7.87 -3.47
C LEU A 98 3.48 7.44 -4.15
N TYR A 99 3.43 7.20 -5.46
CA TYR A 99 4.62 6.87 -6.26
C TYR A 99 5.68 7.97 -6.16
N ASP A 100 5.26 9.23 -6.33
CA ASP A 100 6.14 10.38 -6.26
C ASP A 100 6.74 10.54 -4.84
N PHE A 101 5.95 10.29 -3.80
CA PHE A 101 6.42 10.26 -2.42
C PHE A 101 7.48 9.18 -2.18
N ILE A 102 7.21 7.93 -2.53
CA ILE A 102 8.18 6.82 -2.34
C ILE A 102 9.49 7.09 -3.11
N ARG A 103 9.41 7.67 -4.30
CA ARG A 103 10.58 8.03 -5.11
C ARG A 103 11.35 9.22 -4.56
N THR A 104 10.69 10.16 -3.90
CA THR A 104 11.33 11.35 -3.30
C THR A 104 11.79 11.11 -1.87
N ALA A 105 11.23 10.10 -1.19
CA ALA A 105 11.61 9.64 0.14
C ALA A 105 12.94 8.84 0.18
N THR A 106 13.73 8.89 -0.90
CA THR A 106 15.08 8.30 -0.98
C THR A 106 15.93 8.79 0.23
N PRO A 107 16.69 7.89 0.89
CA PRO A 107 17.12 8.07 2.27
C PRO A 107 17.95 9.34 2.48
N THR A 108 17.79 9.93 3.66
CA THR A 108 18.73 10.93 4.17
C THR A 108 20.15 10.41 3.98
N PRO A 109 21.12 11.22 3.51
CA PRO A 109 22.51 10.79 3.40
C PRO A 109 23.11 10.65 4.81
N SER A 110 22.78 9.58 5.52
CA SER A 110 23.44 9.14 6.76
C SER A 110 24.19 7.82 6.59
N ASP A 111 24.10 7.16 5.42
CA ASP A 111 24.94 6.00 5.07
C ASP A 111 26.33 6.38 4.55
N SER A 112 26.71 7.66 4.62
CA SER A 112 28.12 8.01 4.64
C SER A 112 28.65 7.88 6.06
N THR A 113 29.52 6.89 6.24
CA THR A 113 30.43 6.64 7.38
C THR A 113 29.93 5.64 8.41
N THR A 114 30.36 4.37 8.30
CA THR A 114 31.35 3.83 9.24
C THR A 114 32.06 2.64 8.58
N SER A 115 33.26 2.89 8.03
CA SER A 115 34.30 1.87 7.99
C SER A 115 34.82 1.68 9.41
N TYR A 116 34.80 0.44 9.91
CA TYR A 116 35.77 -0.09 10.87
C TYR A 116 36.24 -1.46 10.38
#